data_AF-A0A967I724-F1
#
_entry.id   AF-A0A967I724-F1
#
_cell.length_a   1.000
_cell.length_b   1.000
_cell.length_c   1.000
_cell.angle_alpha   90.00
_cell.angle_beta   90.00
_cell.angle_gamma   90.00
#
_symmetry.space_group_name_H-M   'P 1'
#
loop_
_entity.id
_entity.type
_entity.pdbx_description
1 polymer ?
#
loop_
_entity_poly.entity_id
_entity_poly.type
_entity_poly.pdbx_seq_one_letter_code
_entity_poly.pdbx_strand_id
1 'polypeptide(L)'
;MNNEQAIIKQLDHLEQELAVLTDSARSLRELRDDLSPRVNETVKVLIEELAEIEADVQFEDLVLLLKNMMRNVKNLTWSIDQLKNLIDFLRTVEPLLKSAVPQAIFYLDQLERRGVFQILSHMMGVMEKIADTYTPEDIEQIGSGLVDLVGVAKKLTTPEALNLLDKMAEVPARVDLSQAKEVGPFGMIFALGNPEVKQGMGVMLELTKGLALLKNGGPAEDRAISSSQD
;
A
#
# COMPACT_ATOMS: atom_id res chain seq x y z
N MET A 1 -88.46 0.26 -19.91
CA MET A 1 -87.68 0.18 -21.17
C MET A 1 -86.16 0.31 -20.95
N ASN A 2 -85.60 -0.12 -19.79
CA ASN A 2 -84.19 0.16 -19.44
C ASN A 2 -83.30 -1.10 -19.35
N ASN A 3 -83.90 -2.30 -19.32
CA ASN A 3 -83.15 -3.55 -19.10
C ASN A 3 -82.62 -4.16 -20.40
N GLU A 4 -83.36 -4.06 -21.50
CA GLU A 4 -82.92 -4.59 -22.81
C GLU A 4 -81.71 -3.84 -23.36
N GLN A 5 -81.67 -2.51 -23.21
CA GLN A 5 -80.52 -1.70 -23.64
C GLN A 5 -79.27 -1.94 -22.76
N ALA A 6 -79.47 -2.27 -21.46
CA ALA A 6 -78.38 -2.62 -20.56
C ALA A 6 -77.80 -4.02 -20.88
N ILE A 7 -78.66 -4.98 -21.24
CA ILE A 7 -78.24 -6.32 -21.65
C ILE A 7 -77.46 -6.27 -22.97
N ILE A 8 -77.92 -5.50 -23.96
CA ILE A 8 -77.22 -5.35 -25.25
C ILE A 8 -75.83 -4.73 -25.05
N LYS A 9 -75.72 -3.67 -24.22
CA LYS A 9 -74.40 -3.08 -23.90
C LYS A 9 -73.45 -4.03 -23.18
N GLN A 10 -73.95 -4.89 -22.29
CA GLN A 10 -73.12 -5.90 -21.63
C GLN A 10 -72.72 -7.02 -22.58
N LEU A 11 -73.58 -7.39 -23.53
CA LEU A 11 -73.29 -8.38 -24.55
C LEU A 11 -72.21 -7.86 -25.52
N ASP A 12 -72.32 -6.61 -25.97
CA ASP A 12 -71.32 -5.96 -26.84
C ASP A 12 -69.95 -5.85 -26.14
N HIS A 13 -69.96 -5.58 -24.83
CA HIS A 13 -68.72 -5.52 -24.04
C HIS A 13 -68.08 -6.90 -23.87
N LEU A 14 -68.87 -7.94 -23.60
CA LEU A 14 -68.40 -9.33 -23.54
C LEU A 14 -67.90 -9.83 -24.90
N GLU A 15 -68.52 -9.39 -26.00
CA GLU A 15 -68.09 -9.74 -27.35
C GLU A 15 -66.73 -9.10 -27.70
N GLN A 16 -66.49 -7.86 -27.24
CA GLN A 16 -65.19 -7.21 -27.38
C GLN A 16 -64.09 -7.86 -26.53
N GLU A 17 -64.39 -8.26 -25.29
CA GLU A 17 -63.43 -9.00 -24.44
C GLU A 17 -63.14 -10.40 -25.00
N LEU A 18 -64.16 -11.08 -25.52
CA LEU A 18 -64.01 -12.37 -26.21
C LEU A 18 -63.24 -12.24 -27.52
N ALA A 19 -63.35 -11.11 -28.24
CA ALA A 19 -62.58 -10.86 -29.44
C ALA A 19 -61.07 -10.79 -29.14
N VAL A 20 -60.67 -10.08 -28.07
CA VAL A 20 -59.25 -9.98 -27.65
C VAL A 20 -58.70 -11.33 -27.18
N LEU A 21 -59.52 -12.14 -26.48
CA LEU A 21 -59.15 -13.49 -26.08
C LEU A 21 -59.04 -14.45 -27.28
N THR A 22 -59.91 -14.29 -28.27
CA THR A 22 -59.90 -15.08 -29.51
C THR A 22 -58.68 -14.74 -30.37
N ASP A 23 -58.28 -13.46 -30.41
CA ASP A 23 -57.09 -13.00 -31.13
C ASP A 23 -55.79 -13.47 -30.46
N SER A 24 -55.77 -13.47 -29.12
CA SER A 24 -54.69 -14.09 -28.34
C SER A 24 -54.59 -15.60 -28.57
N ALA A 25 -55.73 -16.29 -28.68
CA ALA A 25 -55.76 -17.71 -29.01
C ALA A 25 -55.32 -18.01 -30.45
N ARG A 26 -55.60 -17.11 -31.40
CA ARG A 26 -55.16 -17.22 -32.80
C ARG A 26 -53.66 -16.98 -32.94
N SER A 27 -53.12 -15.92 -32.34
CA SER A 27 -51.67 -15.62 -32.36
C SER A 27 -50.82 -16.73 -31.71
N LEU A 28 -51.31 -17.37 -30.64
CA LEU A 28 -50.65 -18.56 -30.06
C LEU A 28 -50.69 -19.78 -31.00
N ARG A 29 -51.75 -19.91 -31.80
CA ARG A 29 -51.88 -20.97 -32.80
C ARG A 29 -50.96 -20.73 -33.99
N GLU A 30 -50.84 -19.49 -34.44
CA GLU A 30 -49.92 -19.09 -35.52
C GLU A 30 -48.46 -19.23 -35.07
N LEU A 31 -48.10 -18.78 -33.87
CA LEU A 31 -46.78 -19.04 -33.28
C LEU A 31 -46.50 -20.56 -33.19
N ARG A 32 -47.49 -21.37 -32.80
CA ARG A 32 -47.34 -22.83 -32.78
C ARG A 32 -47.15 -23.40 -34.19
N ASP A 33 -47.89 -22.93 -35.18
CA ASP A 33 -47.83 -23.45 -36.55
C ASP A 33 -46.55 -22.98 -37.28
N ASP A 34 -46.04 -21.78 -36.97
CA ASP A 34 -44.77 -21.26 -37.49
C ASP A 34 -43.54 -21.87 -36.78
N LEU A 35 -43.68 -22.19 -35.49
CA LEU A 35 -42.64 -22.88 -34.73
C LEU A 35 -42.68 -24.40 -34.96
N SER A 36 -43.82 -25.01 -35.31
CA SER A 36 -43.96 -26.47 -35.46
C SER A 36 -42.92 -27.10 -36.41
N PRO A 37 -42.61 -26.52 -37.59
CA PRO A 37 -41.61 -27.07 -38.49
C PRO A 37 -40.18 -26.98 -37.91
N ARG A 38 -39.82 -25.81 -37.35
CA ARG A 38 -38.46 -25.56 -36.83
C ARG A 38 -38.20 -26.20 -35.47
N VAL A 39 -39.21 -26.32 -34.62
CA VAL A 39 -39.10 -26.99 -33.32
C VAL A 39 -38.78 -28.46 -33.56
N ASN A 40 -39.44 -29.11 -34.53
CA ASN A 40 -39.15 -30.51 -34.82
C ASN A 40 -37.71 -30.71 -35.31
N GLU A 41 -37.22 -29.85 -36.21
CA GLU A 41 -35.83 -29.94 -36.70
C GLU A 41 -34.80 -29.59 -35.62
N THR A 42 -35.04 -28.55 -34.81
CA THR A 42 -34.14 -28.15 -33.73
C THR A 42 -34.10 -29.18 -32.60
N VAL A 43 -35.26 -29.75 -32.25
CA VAL A 43 -35.36 -30.85 -31.28
C VAL A 43 -34.66 -32.09 -31.82
N LYS A 44 -34.77 -32.38 -33.12
CA LYS A 44 -34.11 -33.52 -33.74
C LYS A 44 -32.58 -33.35 -33.79
N VAL A 45 -32.08 -32.15 -34.11
CA VAL A 45 -30.65 -31.82 -34.06
C VAL A 45 -30.13 -31.86 -32.63
N LEU A 46 -30.89 -31.35 -31.65
CA LEU A 46 -30.52 -31.49 -30.24
C LEU A 46 -30.49 -32.96 -29.80
N ILE A 47 -31.42 -33.81 -30.26
CA ILE A 47 -31.42 -35.24 -29.96
C ILE A 47 -30.26 -35.96 -30.66
N GLU A 48 -29.93 -35.61 -31.90
CA GLU A 48 -28.82 -36.20 -32.65
C GLU A 48 -27.46 -35.78 -32.06
N GLU A 49 -27.28 -34.50 -31.72
CA GLU A 49 -26.07 -33.98 -31.04
C GLU A 49 -25.96 -34.49 -29.60
N LEU A 50 -27.08 -34.58 -28.84
CA LEU A 50 -27.09 -35.20 -27.50
C LEU A 50 -26.85 -36.72 -27.58
N ALA A 51 -27.18 -37.37 -28.70
CA ALA A 51 -26.88 -38.79 -28.93
C ALA A 51 -25.42 -39.03 -29.35
N GLU A 52 -24.73 -38.00 -29.85
CA GLU A 52 -23.30 -38.03 -30.20
C GLU A 52 -22.40 -37.75 -28.98
N ILE A 53 -22.95 -37.16 -27.90
CA ILE A 53 -22.29 -37.09 -26.59
C ILE A 53 -22.30 -38.51 -25.99
N GLU A 54 -21.16 -39.20 -26.12
CA GLU A 54 -20.91 -40.55 -25.58
C GLU A 54 -21.59 -40.81 -24.22
N ALA A 55 -22.61 -41.68 -24.22
CA ALA A 55 -23.12 -42.59 -23.17
C ALA A 55 -23.32 -42.12 -21.70
N ASP A 56 -22.88 -40.94 -21.27
CA ASP A 56 -22.84 -40.52 -19.87
C ASP A 56 -23.97 -39.55 -19.47
N VAL A 57 -24.82 -39.13 -20.40
CA VAL A 57 -25.95 -38.23 -20.12
C VAL A 57 -27.26 -38.94 -20.46
N GLN A 58 -27.88 -39.55 -19.46
CA GLN A 58 -29.19 -40.19 -19.61
C GLN A 58 -30.31 -39.15 -19.54
N PHE A 59 -31.48 -39.48 -20.11
CA PHE A 59 -32.67 -38.63 -20.00
C PHE A 59 -33.04 -38.38 -18.54
N GLU A 60 -32.88 -39.38 -17.66
CA GLU A 60 -32.99 -39.24 -16.21
C GLU A 60 -32.07 -38.16 -15.63
N ASP A 61 -30.83 -38.03 -16.10
CA ASP A 61 -29.87 -37.03 -15.61
C ASP A 61 -30.28 -35.62 -16.02
N LEU A 62 -30.86 -35.46 -17.21
CA LEU A 62 -31.42 -34.19 -17.66
C LEU A 62 -32.64 -33.78 -16.84
N VAL A 63 -33.54 -34.72 -16.53
CA VAL A 63 -34.69 -34.48 -15.66
C VAL A 63 -34.24 -34.18 -14.22
N LEU A 64 -33.20 -34.86 -13.74
CA LEU A 64 -32.62 -34.63 -12.41
C LEU A 64 -31.92 -33.27 -12.34
N LEU A 65 -31.18 -32.87 -13.38
CA LEU A 65 -30.61 -31.53 -13.53
C LEU A 65 -31.70 -30.45 -13.56
N LEU A 66 -32.77 -30.65 -14.34
CA LEU A 66 -33.91 -29.73 -14.41
C LEU A 66 -34.57 -29.60 -13.03
N LYS A 67 -34.79 -30.73 -12.35
CA LYS A 67 -35.36 -30.76 -11.00
C LYS A 67 -34.45 -30.10 -9.98
N ASN A 68 -33.14 -30.30 -10.07
CA ASN A 68 -32.16 -29.63 -9.22
C ASN A 68 -32.10 -28.14 -9.49
N MET A 69 -32.19 -27.72 -10.75
CA MET A 69 -32.26 -26.31 -11.15
C MET A 69 -33.53 -25.66 -10.62
N MET A 70 -34.69 -26.31 -10.78
CA MET A 70 -35.97 -25.84 -10.21
C MET A 70 -35.93 -25.79 -8.67
N ARG A 71 -35.31 -26.78 -8.02
CA ARG A 71 -35.15 -26.80 -6.55
C ARG A 71 -34.19 -25.70 -6.08
N ASN A 72 -33.18 -25.39 -6.88
CA ASN A 72 -32.17 -24.36 -6.60
C ASN A 72 -32.51 -23.00 -7.23
N VAL A 73 -33.69 -22.81 -7.82
CA VAL A 73 -34.11 -21.52 -8.42
C VAL A 73 -33.92 -20.37 -7.43
N LYS A 74 -34.22 -20.58 -6.15
CA LYS A 74 -34.02 -19.55 -5.11
C LYS A 74 -32.54 -19.15 -4.96
N ASN A 75 -31.62 -20.12 -5.01
CA ASN A 75 -30.18 -19.86 -4.93
C ASN A 75 -29.68 -19.19 -6.21
N LEU A 76 -30.25 -19.56 -7.37
CA LEU A 76 -29.92 -18.94 -8.65
C LEU A 76 -30.40 -17.48 -8.70
N THR A 77 -31.64 -17.22 -8.28
CA THR A 77 -32.20 -15.87 -8.14
C THR A 77 -31.36 -15.04 -7.18
N TRP A 78 -31.02 -15.58 -6.01
CA TRP A 78 -30.14 -14.90 -5.07
C TRP A 78 -28.76 -14.57 -5.68
N SER A 79 -28.17 -15.49 -6.45
CA SER A 79 -26.88 -15.25 -7.11
C SER A 79 -26.97 -14.16 -8.17
N ILE A 80 -28.06 -14.15 -8.96
CA ILE A 80 -28.34 -13.09 -9.95
C ILE A 80 -28.53 -11.74 -9.24
N ASP A 81 -29.22 -11.72 -8.10
CA ASP A 81 -29.37 -10.52 -7.27
C ASP A 81 -28.02 -10.05 -6.70
N GLN A 82 -27.14 -10.96 -6.28
CA GLN A 82 -25.78 -10.60 -5.87
C GLN A 82 -24.95 -10.04 -7.03
N LEU A 83 -25.06 -10.60 -8.23
CA LEU A 83 -24.40 -10.07 -9.42
C LEU A 83 -24.93 -8.67 -9.75
N LYS A 84 -26.23 -8.44 -9.59
CA LYS A 84 -26.83 -7.10 -9.74
C LYS A 84 -26.27 -6.12 -8.72
N ASN A 85 -26.19 -6.51 -7.44
CA ASN A 85 -25.60 -5.69 -6.39
C ASN A 85 -24.12 -5.38 -6.67
N LEU A 86 -23.36 -6.35 -7.19
CA LEU A 86 -21.96 -6.16 -7.60
C LEU A 86 -21.86 -5.18 -8.77
N ILE A 87 -22.72 -5.29 -9.78
CA ILE A 87 -22.75 -4.36 -10.91
C ILE A 87 -23.12 -2.95 -10.43
N ASP A 88 -24.08 -2.82 -9.53
CA ASP A 88 -24.48 -1.52 -8.96
C ASP A 88 -23.37 -0.91 -8.10
N PHE A 89 -22.66 -1.73 -7.32
CA PHE A 89 -21.44 -1.32 -6.63
C PHE A 89 -20.36 -0.88 -7.62
N LEU A 90 -20.07 -1.68 -8.65
CA LEU A 90 -19.09 -1.36 -9.69
C LEU A 90 -19.42 -0.07 -10.40
N ARG A 91 -20.69 0.18 -10.74
CA ARG A 91 -21.15 1.47 -11.31
C ARG A 91 -20.95 2.62 -10.34
N THR A 92 -21.12 2.38 -9.04
CA THR A 92 -20.91 3.39 -7.99
C THR A 92 -19.43 3.74 -7.85
N VAL A 93 -18.54 2.75 -7.91
CA VAL A 93 -17.08 2.96 -7.79
C VAL A 93 -16.39 3.27 -9.12
N GLU A 94 -17.03 3.01 -10.25
CA GLU A 94 -16.46 3.23 -11.59
C GLU A 94 -15.92 4.65 -11.79
N PRO A 95 -16.61 5.74 -11.39
CA PRO A 95 -16.06 7.09 -11.48
C PRO A 95 -14.81 7.28 -10.62
N LEU A 96 -14.78 6.67 -9.42
CA LEU A 96 -13.62 6.71 -8.53
C LEU A 96 -12.46 5.94 -9.13
N LEU A 97 -12.69 4.75 -9.68
CA LEU A 97 -11.66 3.96 -10.35
C LEU A 97 -11.11 4.66 -11.59
N LYS A 98 -11.98 5.27 -12.41
CA LYS A 98 -11.58 6.06 -13.58
C LYS A 98 -10.70 7.26 -13.23
N SER A 99 -10.79 7.79 -12.01
CA SER A 99 -9.94 8.87 -11.52
C SER A 99 -8.69 8.34 -10.79
N ALA A 100 -8.87 7.38 -9.89
CA ALA A 100 -7.84 6.87 -9.00
C ALA A 100 -6.82 5.98 -9.72
N VAL A 101 -7.26 5.14 -10.67
CA VAL A 101 -6.35 4.24 -11.40
C VAL A 101 -5.34 5.03 -12.24
N PRO A 102 -5.73 6.02 -13.07
CA PRO A 102 -4.76 6.84 -13.78
C PRO A 102 -3.84 7.62 -12.84
N GLN A 103 -4.36 8.14 -11.73
CA GLN A 103 -3.55 8.84 -10.73
C GLN A 103 -2.52 7.92 -10.07
N ALA A 104 -2.91 6.70 -9.73
CA ALA A 104 -2.02 5.68 -9.18
C ALA A 104 -0.94 5.30 -10.20
N ILE A 105 -1.32 5.06 -11.46
CA ILE A 105 -0.36 4.78 -12.56
C ILE A 105 0.64 5.93 -12.70
N PHE A 106 0.17 7.18 -12.72
CA PHE A 106 1.04 8.35 -12.84
C PHE A 106 1.98 8.50 -11.65
N TYR A 107 1.48 8.23 -10.44
CA TYR A 107 2.32 8.24 -9.23
C TYR A 107 3.38 7.14 -9.27
N LEU A 108 3.00 5.92 -9.65
CA LEU A 108 3.93 4.80 -9.80
C LEU A 108 4.97 5.05 -10.90
N ASP A 109 4.57 5.60 -12.05
CA ASP A 109 5.49 6.02 -13.12
C ASP A 109 6.47 7.09 -12.63
N GLN A 110 6.02 8.07 -11.83
CA GLN A 110 6.92 9.04 -11.22
C GLN A 110 7.92 8.39 -10.26
N LEU A 111 7.47 7.45 -9.43
CA LEU A 111 8.37 6.71 -8.54
C LEU A 111 9.39 5.91 -9.34
N GLU A 112 8.96 5.26 -10.42
CA GLU A 112 9.85 4.52 -11.32
C GLU A 112 10.87 5.44 -12.00
N ARG A 113 10.45 6.55 -12.60
CA ARG A 113 11.34 7.54 -13.26
C ARG A 113 12.34 8.16 -12.30
N ARG A 114 11.94 8.37 -11.04
CA ARG A 114 12.83 8.87 -9.98
C ARG A 114 13.77 7.78 -9.45
N GLY A 115 13.67 6.54 -9.94
CA GLY A 115 14.50 5.42 -9.53
C GLY A 115 14.16 4.87 -8.15
N VAL A 116 13.00 5.20 -7.58
CA VAL A 116 12.62 4.80 -6.22
C VAL A 116 12.53 3.27 -6.10
N PHE A 117 11.98 2.59 -7.12
CA PHE A 117 11.91 1.12 -7.12
C PHE A 117 13.29 0.47 -7.25
N GLN A 118 14.23 1.08 -7.98
CA GLN A 118 15.60 0.58 -8.07
C GLN A 118 16.32 0.73 -6.74
N ILE A 119 16.19 1.88 -6.07
CA ILE A 119 16.74 2.08 -4.72
C ILE A 119 16.15 1.05 -3.76
N LEU A 120 14.82 0.86 -3.79
CA LEU A 120 14.16 -0.11 -2.91
C LEU A 120 14.64 -1.54 -3.18
N SER A 121 14.80 -1.95 -4.44
CA SER A 121 15.29 -3.29 -4.77
C SER A 121 16.75 -3.50 -4.35
N HIS A 122 17.60 -2.48 -4.55
CA HIS A 122 18.99 -2.52 -4.08
C HIS A 122 19.06 -2.59 -2.56
N MET A 123 18.22 -1.84 -1.85
CA MET A 123 18.12 -1.91 -0.40
C MET A 123 17.68 -3.30 0.08
N MET A 124 16.68 -3.91 -0.58
CA MET A 124 16.27 -5.28 -0.27
C MET A 124 17.42 -6.28 -0.49
N GLY A 125 18.19 -6.15 -1.58
CA GLY A 125 19.36 -7.01 -1.81
C GLY A 125 20.50 -6.77 -0.81
N VAL A 126 20.64 -5.56 -0.26
CA VAL A 126 21.56 -5.30 0.86
C VAL A 126 21.05 -5.99 2.13
N MET A 127 19.76 -5.89 2.43
CA MET A 127 19.15 -6.56 3.59
C MET A 127 19.27 -8.09 3.51
N GLU A 128 19.12 -8.66 2.32
CA GLU A 128 19.33 -10.10 2.08
C GLU A 128 20.78 -10.51 2.36
N LYS A 129 21.76 -9.78 1.84
CA LYS A 129 23.18 -10.03 2.15
C LYS A 129 23.52 -9.89 3.62
N ILE A 130 22.90 -8.93 4.31
CA ILE A 130 23.06 -8.76 5.75
C ILE A 130 22.48 -9.98 6.47
N ALA A 131 21.27 -10.43 6.10
CA ALA A 131 20.64 -11.61 6.70
C ALA A 131 21.39 -12.93 6.43
N ASP A 132 22.06 -13.05 5.28
CA ASP A 132 22.88 -14.22 4.94
C ASP A 132 24.22 -14.25 5.68
N THR A 133 24.75 -13.08 6.04
CA THR A 133 26.10 -12.93 6.64
C THR A 133 26.06 -12.82 8.15
N TYR A 134 25.02 -12.21 8.70
CA TYR A 134 24.89 -11.85 10.10
C TYR A 134 23.70 -12.56 10.73
N THR A 135 23.90 -13.05 11.95
CA THR A 135 22.82 -13.65 12.73
C THR A 135 21.85 -12.57 13.22
N PRO A 136 20.61 -12.93 13.61
CA PRO A 136 19.68 -11.99 14.23
C PRO A 136 20.28 -11.22 15.42
N GLU A 137 21.10 -11.90 16.23
CA GLU A 137 21.82 -11.32 17.36
C GLU A 137 22.88 -10.29 16.92
N ASP A 138 23.60 -10.57 15.83
CA ASP A 138 24.57 -9.62 15.25
C ASP A 138 23.87 -8.35 14.73
N ILE A 139 22.70 -8.50 14.10
CA ILE A 139 21.90 -7.36 13.60
C ILE A 139 21.40 -6.50 14.76
N GLU A 140 20.96 -7.10 15.87
CA GLU A 140 20.55 -6.38 17.07
C GLU A 140 21.72 -5.61 17.69
N GLN A 141 22.90 -6.23 17.75
CA GLN A 141 24.11 -5.57 18.26
C GLN A 141 24.57 -4.40 17.37
N ILE A 142 24.52 -4.58 16.04
CA ILE A 142 24.79 -3.50 15.07
C ILE A 142 23.76 -2.37 15.24
N GLY A 143 22.48 -2.71 15.38
CA GLY A 143 21.40 -1.74 15.63
C GLY A 143 21.64 -0.91 16.89
N SER A 144 21.99 -1.56 17.99
CA SER A 144 22.36 -0.87 19.24
C SER A 144 23.57 0.05 19.05
N GLY A 145 24.62 -0.45 18.39
CA GLY A 145 25.82 0.35 18.12
C GLY A 145 25.56 1.56 17.22
N LEU A 146 24.66 1.44 16.23
CA LEU A 146 24.26 2.56 15.39
C LEU A 146 23.51 3.64 16.17
N VAL A 147 22.65 3.25 17.12
CA VAL A 147 21.96 4.21 18.01
C VAL A 147 22.97 4.97 18.87
N ASP A 148 23.99 4.28 19.39
CA ASP A 148 25.07 4.93 20.14
C ASP A 148 25.87 5.89 19.27
N LEU A 149 26.19 5.49 18.03
CA LEU A 149 26.88 6.35 17.06
C LEU A 149 26.04 7.58 16.67
N VAL A 150 24.73 7.45 16.55
CA VAL A 150 23.82 8.60 16.37
C VAL A 150 23.85 9.51 17.59
N GLY A 151 23.92 8.95 18.80
CA GLY A 151 24.13 9.70 20.04
C GLY A 151 25.44 10.48 20.05
N VAL A 152 26.54 9.88 19.57
CA VAL A 152 27.84 10.54 19.39
C VAL A 152 27.76 11.63 18.32
N ALA A 153 27.15 11.35 17.17
CA ALA A 153 26.95 12.33 16.10
C ALA A 153 26.17 13.54 16.61
N LYS A 154 25.08 13.32 17.36
CA LYS A 154 24.31 14.39 18.01
C LYS A 154 25.18 15.27 18.92
N LYS A 155 26.04 14.65 19.73
CA LYS A 155 26.98 15.35 20.63
C LYS A 155 28.05 16.14 19.87
N LEU A 156 28.49 15.66 18.72
CA LEU A 156 29.42 16.38 17.84
C LEU A 156 28.75 17.51 17.04
N THR A 157 27.43 17.44 16.86
CA THR A 157 26.63 18.49 16.22
C THR A 157 26.10 19.55 17.20
N THR A 158 26.50 19.55 18.47
CA THR A 158 26.09 20.62 19.39
C THR A 158 26.77 21.95 19.01
N PRO A 159 26.14 23.11 19.29
CA PRO A 159 26.70 24.41 18.96
C PRO A 159 28.13 24.61 19.48
N GLU A 160 28.45 24.08 20.66
CA GLU A 160 29.77 24.17 21.28
C GLU A 160 30.81 23.32 20.54
N ALA A 161 30.45 22.08 20.16
CA ALA A 161 31.34 21.18 19.43
C ALA A 161 31.59 21.66 18.00
N LEU A 162 30.54 22.14 17.32
CA LEU A 162 30.65 22.73 15.98
C LEU A 162 31.51 24.01 16.00
N ASN A 163 31.34 24.88 17.00
CA ASN A 163 32.15 26.10 17.14
C ASN A 163 33.63 25.78 17.42
N LEU A 164 33.91 24.75 18.23
CA LEU A 164 35.28 24.28 18.43
C LEU A 164 35.88 23.71 17.14
N LEU A 165 35.11 22.90 16.40
CA LEU A 165 35.55 22.29 15.15
C LEU A 165 35.81 23.34 14.07
N ASP A 166 34.93 24.35 13.97
CA ASP A 166 35.07 25.51 13.08
C ASP A 166 36.34 26.30 13.40
N LYS A 167 36.55 26.66 14.67
CA LYS A 167 37.78 27.34 15.13
C LYS A 167 39.05 26.55 14.85
N MET A 168 39.01 25.22 14.97
CA MET A 168 40.14 24.35 14.64
C MET A 168 40.38 24.26 13.13
N ALA A 169 39.32 24.21 12.32
CA ALA A 169 39.41 24.19 10.87
C ALA A 169 39.97 25.50 10.28
N GLU A 170 39.83 26.63 11.00
CA GLU A 170 40.44 27.92 10.62
C GLU A 170 41.94 28.00 10.93
N VAL A 171 42.51 27.11 11.77
CA VAL A 171 43.92 27.17 12.18
C VAL A 171 44.88 27.07 10.99
N PRO A 172 44.72 26.14 10.04
CA PRO A 172 45.59 26.06 8.86
C PRO A 172 45.44 27.27 7.91
N ALA A 173 44.30 27.95 7.92
CA ALA A 173 44.10 29.18 7.13
C ALA A 173 44.80 30.40 7.75
N ARG A 174 45.09 30.35 9.06
CA ARG A 174 45.74 31.43 9.82
C ARG A 174 47.21 31.17 10.11
N VAL A 175 47.67 29.93 9.97
CA VAL A 175 49.05 29.52 10.26
C VAL A 175 49.62 28.84 9.02
N ASP A 176 50.64 29.46 8.42
CA ASP A 176 51.39 28.85 7.34
C ASP A 176 52.35 27.79 7.91
N LEU A 177 51.84 26.56 8.01
CA LEU A 177 52.59 25.40 8.49
C LEU A 177 53.79 25.05 7.59
N SER A 178 53.83 25.55 6.34
CA SER A 178 54.97 25.34 5.44
C SER A 178 56.19 26.21 5.79
N GLN A 179 55.98 27.26 6.60
CA GLN A 179 57.01 28.18 7.07
C GLN A 179 57.38 27.97 8.55
N ALA A 180 56.85 26.92 9.18
CA ALA A 180 57.14 26.61 10.58
C ALA A 180 58.62 26.24 10.77
N LYS A 181 59.41 27.13 11.35
CA LYS A 181 60.83 26.91 11.65
C LYS A 181 61.00 26.09 12.92
N GLU A 182 61.97 25.18 12.90
CA GLU A 182 62.39 24.45 14.10
C GLU A 182 62.82 25.43 15.19
N VAL A 183 62.28 25.24 16.40
CA VAL A 183 62.64 26.06 17.55
C VAL A 183 63.75 25.36 18.33
N GLY A 184 64.94 25.94 18.37
CA GLY A 184 66.08 25.39 19.11
C GLY A 184 65.87 25.41 20.64
N PRO A 185 66.75 24.76 21.43
CA PRO A 185 66.61 24.63 22.89
C PRO A 185 66.44 25.96 23.64
N PHE A 186 67.20 26.99 23.24
CA PHE A 186 67.07 28.34 23.79
C PHE A 186 65.80 29.06 23.29
N GLY A 187 65.40 28.78 22.04
CA GLY A 187 64.16 29.30 21.47
C GLY A 187 62.93 28.76 22.18
N MET A 188 62.95 27.50 22.65
CA MET A 188 61.85 26.93 23.44
C MET A 188 61.70 27.64 24.79
N ILE A 189 62.81 27.94 25.46
CA ILE A 189 62.79 28.71 26.73
C ILE A 189 62.24 30.12 26.50
N PHE A 190 62.63 30.77 25.41
CA PHE A 190 62.11 32.09 25.06
C PHE A 190 60.63 32.05 24.64
N ALA A 191 60.22 31.01 23.90
CA ALA A 191 58.84 30.79 23.50
C ALA A 191 57.91 30.58 24.71
N LEU A 192 58.39 29.94 25.77
CA LEU A 192 57.65 29.84 27.04
C LEU A 192 57.43 31.20 27.72
N GLY A 193 58.17 32.24 27.34
CA GLY A 193 57.97 33.62 27.79
C GLY A 193 56.86 34.35 27.03
N ASN A 194 56.55 33.93 25.80
CA ASN A 194 55.61 34.57 24.89
C ASN A 194 54.15 34.39 25.37
N PRO A 195 53.33 35.46 25.38
CA PRO A 195 51.96 35.41 25.90
C PRO A 195 51.02 34.54 25.04
N GLU A 196 51.18 34.50 23.72
CA GLU A 196 50.37 33.67 22.82
C GLU A 196 50.64 32.17 23.05
N VAL A 197 51.90 31.78 23.22
CA VAL A 197 52.30 30.39 23.56
C VAL A 197 51.73 29.97 24.92
N LYS A 198 51.80 30.86 25.92
CA LYS A 198 51.19 30.63 27.24
C LYS A 198 49.68 30.45 27.17
N GLN A 199 48.98 31.24 26.34
CA GLN A 199 47.54 31.11 26.13
C GLN A 199 47.20 29.77 25.47
N GLY A 200 47.93 29.37 24.42
CA GLY A 200 47.75 28.07 23.76
C GLY A 200 47.99 26.89 24.72
N MET A 201 49.05 26.97 25.52
CA MET A 201 49.31 25.98 26.59
C MET A 201 48.20 25.97 27.65
N GLY A 202 47.66 27.13 28.04
CA GLY A 202 46.53 27.23 28.96
C GLY A 202 45.29 26.50 28.42
N VAL A 203 44.95 26.71 27.15
CA VAL A 203 43.85 25.99 26.49
C VAL A 203 44.12 24.48 26.46
N MET A 204 45.34 24.07 26.09
CA MET A 204 45.72 22.65 26.07
C MET A 204 45.64 22.01 27.46
N LEU A 205 46.04 22.72 28.51
CA LEU A 205 45.93 22.27 29.90
C LEU A 205 44.47 22.14 30.34
N GLU A 206 43.60 23.08 29.99
CA GLU A 206 42.16 22.98 30.29
C GLU A 206 41.50 21.82 29.53
N LEU A 207 41.84 21.62 28.26
CA LEU A 207 41.40 20.44 27.50
C LEU A 207 41.90 19.14 28.14
N THR A 208 43.16 19.10 28.60
CA THR A 208 43.76 17.95 29.28
C THR A 208 43.09 17.68 30.63
N LYS A 209 42.76 18.73 31.39
CA LYS A 209 41.96 18.61 32.63
C LYS A 209 40.56 18.08 32.32
N GLY A 210 39.91 18.56 31.26
CA GLY A 210 38.62 18.04 30.78
C GLY A 210 38.69 16.55 30.43
N LEU A 211 39.75 16.11 29.76
CA LEU A 211 39.99 14.69 29.49
C LEU A 211 40.22 13.87 30.77
N ALA A 212 40.87 14.45 31.79
CA ALA A 212 41.05 13.79 33.08
C ALA A 212 39.70 13.59 33.82
N LEU A 213 38.71 14.47 33.62
CA LEU A 213 37.36 14.29 34.17
C LEU A 213 36.62 13.09 33.54
N LEU A 214 36.94 12.72 32.30
CA LEU A 214 36.38 11.53 31.65
C LEU A 214 36.86 10.23 32.30
N LYS A 215 38.07 10.21 32.87
CA LYS A 215 38.63 9.04 33.59
C LYS A 215 37.97 8.81 34.95
N ASN A 216 37.47 9.86 35.59
CA ASN A 216 36.93 9.80 36.96
C ASN A 216 35.39 9.66 37.00
N GLY A 217 34.74 9.47 35.85
CA GLY A 217 33.30 9.67 35.72
C GLY A 217 32.97 11.16 35.74
N GLY A 218 32.24 11.65 34.74
CA GLY A 218 31.93 13.07 34.56
C GLY A 218 31.30 13.73 35.81
N PRO A 219 31.20 15.08 35.83
CA PRO A 219 30.69 15.80 36.99
C PRO A 219 29.35 15.22 37.41
N ALA A 220 29.29 14.78 38.67
CA ALA A 220 28.12 14.22 39.30
C ALA A 220 26.91 15.12 39.05
N GLU A 221 25.93 14.56 38.38
CA GLU A 221 24.56 15.05 38.35
C GLU A 221 23.96 14.79 39.75
N ASP A 222 24.39 15.57 40.75
CA ASP A 222 23.74 15.57 42.05
C ASP A 222 23.90 16.93 42.74
N ARG A 223 22.85 17.76 42.61
CA ARG A 223 22.35 18.74 43.57
C ARG A 223 21.26 19.60 42.92
N ALA A 224 20.08 19.01 42.70
CA ALA A 224 18.87 19.80 42.48
C ALA A 224 17.56 19.05 42.77
N ILE A 225 17.55 18.04 43.64
CA ILE A 225 16.28 17.46 44.14
C ILE A 225 16.43 17.07 45.61
N SER A 226 16.63 18.06 46.49
CA SER A 226 16.42 17.90 47.94
C SER A 226 16.18 19.26 48.59
N SER A 227 15.10 19.93 48.20
CA SER A 227 14.53 21.03 48.99
C SER A 227 13.08 21.28 48.57
N SER A 228 12.19 20.33 48.85
CA SER A 228 10.73 20.55 48.95
C SER A 228 10.06 19.25 49.38
N GLN A 229 10.14 18.94 50.67
CA GLN A 229 9.11 18.19 51.41
C GLN A 229 9.48 18.26 52.89
N ASP A 230 9.04 19.36 53.51
CA ASP A 230 8.55 19.44 54.90
C ASP A 230 7.32 20.35 54.87
#